data_AF-R0IVK5-F1
#
_entry.id   AF-R0IVK5-F1
#
_cell.length_a   1.000
_cell.length_b   1.000
_cell.length_c   1.000
_cell.angle_alpha   90.00
_cell.angle_beta   90.00
_cell.angle_gamma   90.00
#
_symmetry.space_group_name_H-M   'P 1'
#
loop_
_entity.id
_entity.type
_entity.pdbx_description
1 polymer ?
#
loop_
_entity_poly.entity_id
_entity_poly.type
_entity_poly.pdbx_seq_one_letter_code
_entity_poly.pdbx_strand_id
1 'polypeptide(L)'
;MALRAAEWHRLPTSLTELCIDTTLRCGQSFRWRKSAENEWSMALHGRILSLRQDAQHLHYRATYPSVAAALPTPPPSNAPSVAPEDDDTLALVKHYLNLAPNLGRLYEQWAASDANFKKRAPKFTGIRILRQDAWEALIGFICSSNNNISRISGMVQNLCLHYGPLIGHIDDIPYYDFPTPAALCGPDVEAHLMKLGFGYRAKYIAKTARIISEEKGLKWLDDLSNPEYPQFGVQEKPAGHMLADGRKGYRKAHDELLALHGVGPKVADCVCLFGLGWSESVPVDTHVWQIAQRDYRFGKGKHSSLTAATYVAIGNLFRKLWGKEAGWAHSVLFTADLRAFSERVVAKVEVKEKEVVIKKEEDETAVESTIKKEEDEKVGETIIKKETAKRKRVKKEPLDDQPAVKAKQEPTRRSKRQRI
;
A
#
# COMPACT_ATOMS: atom_id res chain seq x y z
N MET A 1 20.84 18.33 -16.44
CA MET A 1 21.42 17.17 -17.16
C MET A 1 20.32 16.55 -18.00
N ALA A 2 20.51 16.40 -19.31
CA ALA A 2 19.52 15.81 -20.19
C ALA A 2 19.40 14.30 -19.92
N LEU A 3 18.19 13.82 -19.64
CA LEU A 3 17.87 12.41 -19.41
C LEU A 3 17.76 11.68 -20.75
N ARG A 4 18.15 10.40 -20.77
CA ARG A 4 17.80 9.49 -21.87
C ARG A 4 16.53 8.75 -21.49
N ALA A 5 15.38 9.28 -21.90
CA ALA A 5 14.12 8.56 -21.77
C ALA A 5 14.07 7.43 -22.81
N ALA A 6 13.90 6.18 -22.36
CA ALA A 6 13.61 5.08 -23.28
C ALA A 6 12.22 5.26 -23.91
N GLU A 7 11.95 4.55 -25.01
CA GLU A 7 10.61 4.50 -25.58
C GLU A 7 9.63 3.77 -24.64
N TRP A 8 8.33 4.02 -24.81
CA TRP A 8 7.31 3.27 -24.08
C TRP A 8 7.20 1.85 -24.63
N HIS A 9 7.39 0.87 -23.75
CA HIS A 9 7.17 -0.53 -24.07
C HIS A 9 5.77 -0.97 -23.61
N ARG A 10 5.21 -1.95 -24.32
CA ARG A 10 3.88 -2.51 -24.06
C ARG A 10 3.98 -3.97 -23.63
N LEU A 11 3.26 -4.34 -22.58
CA LEU A 11 3.16 -5.69 -22.05
C LEU A 11 1.67 -6.08 -21.97
N PRO A 12 1.23 -7.14 -22.66
CA PRO A 12 -0.15 -7.63 -22.55
C PRO A 12 -0.48 -8.00 -21.10
N THR A 13 -1.41 -7.27 -20.49
CA THR A 13 -1.81 -7.41 -19.09
C THR A 13 -3.17 -6.75 -18.91
N SER A 14 -4.23 -7.57 -18.82
CA SER A 14 -5.59 -7.07 -18.63
C SER A 14 -5.80 -6.49 -17.23
N LEU A 15 -6.84 -5.67 -17.07
CA LEU A 15 -7.23 -5.11 -15.77
C LEU A 15 -7.64 -6.16 -14.72
N THR A 16 -8.02 -7.37 -15.16
CA THR A 16 -8.31 -8.49 -14.26
C THR A 16 -7.05 -9.13 -13.69
N GLU A 17 -5.94 -9.08 -14.44
CA GLU A 17 -4.64 -9.60 -14.01
C GLU A 17 -3.84 -8.57 -13.22
N LEU A 18 -3.93 -7.28 -13.55
CA LEU A 18 -3.30 -6.19 -12.81
C LEU A 18 -4.10 -4.91 -12.99
N CYS A 19 -4.36 -4.19 -11.91
CA CYS A 19 -4.87 -2.82 -11.95
C CYS A 19 -3.91 -1.91 -11.18
N ILE A 20 -2.98 -1.23 -11.87
CA ILE A 20 -1.93 -0.44 -11.23
C ILE A 20 -2.50 0.67 -10.34
N ASP A 21 -3.62 1.28 -10.72
CA ASP A 21 -4.27 2.31 -9.91
C ASP A 21 -4.75 1.80 -8.56
N THR A 22 -5.05 0.51 -8.44
CA THR A 22 -5.45 -0.10 -7.17
C THR A 22 -4.24 -0.64 -6.44
N THR A 23 -3.42 -1.43 -7.13
CA THR A 23 -2.22 -2.10 -6.60
C THR A 23 -1.21 -1.12 -6.03
N LEU A 24 -0.94 0.01 -6.70
CA LEU A 24 0.09 0.96 -6.27
C LEU A 24 -0.40 1.91 -5.15
N ARG A 25 -1.70 1.89 -4.81
CA ARG A 25 -2.33 2.77 -3.82
C ARG A 25 -2.94 2.07 -2.62
N CYS A 26 -2.98 0.74 -2.61
CA CYS A 26 -3.62 -0.03 -1.54
C CYS A 26 -2.78 -0.15 -0.26
N GLY A 27 -1.67 0.59 -0.14
CA GLY A 27 -0.86 0.67 1.07
C GLY A 27 0.18 -0.44 1.22
N GLN A 28 0.50 -1.16 0.14
CA GLN A 28 1.61 -2.11 0.11
C GLN A 28 2.96 -1.44 -0.21
N SER A 29 2.99 -0.45 -1.10
CA SER A 29 4.15 0.39 -1.40
C SER A 29 3.80 1.85 -1.17
N PHE A 30 4.81 2.66 -0.89
CA PHE A 30 4.67 4.07 -0.50
C PHE A 30 5.44 5.05 -1.39
N ARG A 31 6.14 4.55 -2.43
CA ARG A 31 7.05 5.35 -3.27
C ARG A 31 6.47 5.78 -4.61
N TRP A 32 5.41 5.12 -5.07
CA TRP A 32 4.74 5.43 -6.32
C TRP A 32 4.06 6.80 -6.27
N ARG A 33 4.39 7.64 -7.25
CA ARG A 33 3.76 8.96 -7.45
C ARG A 33 2.90 8.91 -8.71
N LYS A 34 1.72 9.51 -8.65
CA LYS A 34 0.85 9.66 -9.83
C LYS A 34 0.95 11.09 -10.35
N SER A 35 1.28 11.26 -11.63
CA SER A 35 1.30 12.56 -12.30
C SER A 35 -0.13 13.01 -12.69
N ALA A 36 -0.26 14.26 -13.13
CA ALA A 36 -1.52 14.79 -13.68
C ALA A 36 -1.94 14.07 -14.98
N GLU A 37 -0.99 13.49 -15.70
CA GLU A 37 -1.20 12.74 -16.95
C GLU A 37 -1.55 11.26 -16.70
N ASN A 38 -1.89 10.90 -15.46
CA ASN A 38 -2.17 9.52 -15.03
C ASN A 38 -0.99 8.54 -15.18
N GLU A 39 0.24 9.05 -15.18
CA GLU A 39 1.45 8.21 -15.17
C GLU A 39 1.92 7.95 -13.74
N TRP A 40 2.28 6.71 -13.46
CA TRP A 40 2.84 6.26 -12.20
C TRP A 40 4.36 6.19 -12.29
N SER A 41 5.08 6.76 -11.34
CA SER A 41 6.55 6.76 -11.38
C SER A 41 7.19 6.57 -10.01
N MET A 42 8.35 5.92 -10.01
CA MET A 42 9.27 5.85 -8.85
C MET A 42 10.71 5.61 -9.31
N ALA A 43 11.67 5.99 -8.48
CA ALA A 43 13.05 5.51 -8.62
C ALA A 43 13.16 4.09 -8.04
N LEU A 44 13.75 3.17 -8.80
CA LEU A 44 13.86 1.76 -8.44
C LEU A 44 15.05 1.12 -9.14
N HIS A 45 15.95 0.47 -8.40
CA HIS A 45 17.13 -0.21 -8.97
C HIS A 45 17.91 0.69 -9.95
N GLY A 46 18.24 1.92 -9.52
CA GLY A 46 19.11 2.81 -10.29
C GLY A 46 18.47 3.48 -11.51
N ARG A 47 17.15 3.37 -11.71
CA ARG A 47 16.40 4.00 -12.81
C ARG A 47 15.09 4.60 -12.33
N ILE A 48 14.53 5.54 -13.08
CA ILE A 48 13.15 6.00 -12.87
C ILE A 48 12.24 5.13 -13.73
N LEU A 49 11.43 4.30 -13.08
CA LEU A 49 10.42 3.47 -13.72
C LEU A 49 9.12 4.25 -13.82
N SER A 50 8.58 4.37 -15.03
CA SER A 50 7.27 4.98 -15.33
C SER A 50 6.32 3.92 -15.85
N LEU A 51 5.07 3.93 -15.37
CA LEU A 51 4.01 3.00 -15.72
C LEU A 51 2.72 3.75 -16.08
N ARG A 52 2.00 3.25 -17.08
CA ARG A 52 0.59 3.60 -17.33
C ARG A 52 -0.12 2.36 -17.84
N GLN A 53 -1.45 2.31 -17.76
CA GLN A 53 -2.18 1.09 -18.10
C GLN A 53 -3.48 1.42 -18.83
N ASP A 54 -3.76 0.65 -19.88
CA ASP A 54 -5.06 0.61 -20.54
C ASP A 54 -5.78 -0.71 -20.21
N ALA A 55 -6.92 -0.99 -20.85
CA ALA A 55 -7.74 -2.15 -20.55
C ALA A 55 -7.02 -3.51 -20.77
N GLN A 56 -6.04 -3.55 -21.68
CA GLN A 56 -5.41 -4.77 -22.19
C GLN A 56 -3.88 -4.80 -22.01
N HIS A 57 -3.24 -3.64 -21.80
CA HIS A 57 -1.79 -3.54 -21.73
C HIS A 57 -1.32 -2.69 -20.56
N LEU A 58 -0.27 -3.17 -19.91
CA LEU A 58 0.62 -2.34 -19.10
C LEU A 58 1.67 -1.72 -20.02
N HIS A 59 1.82 -0.41 -19.93
CA HIS A 59 2.89 0.33 -20.57
C HIS A 59 3.95 0.67 -19.54
N TYR A 60 5.22 0.47 -19.88
CA TYR A 60 6.34 0.78 -18.99
C TYR A 60 7.48 1.47 -19.74
N ARG A 61 8.25 2.28 -19.02
CA ARG A 61 9.44 2.97 -19.53
C ARG A 61 10.45 3.12 -18.40
N ALA A 62 11.72 2.90 -18.69
CA ALA A 62 12.82 3.25 -17.79
C ALA A 62 13.52 4.53 -18.27
N THR A 63 13.89 5.38 -17.32
CA THR A 63 14.77 6.53 -17.55
C THR A 63 15.99 6.37 -16.65
N TYR A 64 17.17 6.28 -17.26
CA TYR A 64 18.42 6.10 -16.55
C TYR A 64 19.09 7.46 -16.27
N PRO A 65 19.90 7.56 -15.20
CA PRO A 65 20.78 8.71 -15.01
C PRO A 65 21.62 8.94 -16.27
N SER A 66 21.77 10.20 -16.67
CA SER A 66 22.67 10.55 -17.78
C SER A 66 24.10 10.22 -17.35
N VAL A 67 24.73 9.24 -18.00
CA VAL A 67 26.18 9.05 -17.88
C VAL A 67 26.81 10.33 -18.41
N ALA A 68 27.59 11.04 -17.58
CA ALA A 68 28.35 12.19 -18.05
C ALA A 68 29.05 11.79 -19.35
N ALA A 69 28.69 12.46 -20.45
CA ALA A 69 29.23 12.14 -21.76
C ALA A 69 30.76 12.07 -21.62
N ALA A 70 31.34 10.91 -21.88
CA ALA A 70 32.76 10.82 -22.13
C ALA A 70 33.10 11.88 -23.19
N LEU A 71 34.24 12.55 -23.01
CA LEU A 71 34.77 13.60 -23.87
C LEU A 71 34.50 13.30 -25.36
N PRO A 72 34.18 14.30 -26.19
CA PRO A 72 33.71 14.08 -27.55
C PRO A 72 34.79 13.39 -28.39
N THR A 73 34.69 12.08 -28.53
CA THR A 73 35.25 11.36 -29.68
C THR A 73 34.32 11.60 -30.88
N PRO A 74 34.85 11.66 -32.11
CA PRO A 74 34.09 12.04 -33.29
C PRO A 74 32.84 11.16 -33.47
N PRO A 75 31.74 11.72 -34.00
CA PRO A 75 30.44 11.06 -34.01
C PRO A 75 30.51 9.77 -34.85
N PRO A 76 30.08 8.61 -34.32
CA PRO A 76 29.81 7.45 -35.16
C PRO A 76 28.60 7.76 -36.06
N SER A 77 28.64 7.30 -37.32
CA SER A 77 27.60 7.53 -38.33
C SER A 77 26.23 6.90 -38.04
N ASN A 78 26.05 6.29 -36.86
CA ASN A 78 24.80 5.72 -36.39
C ASN A 78 24.35 6.47 -35.14
N ALA A 79 23.11 6.95 -35.13
CA ALA A 79 22.48 7.51 -33.95
C ALA A 79 22.59 6.50 -32.78
N PRO A 80 23.06 6.90 -31.57
CA PRO A 80 23.18 5.97 -30.46
C PRO A 80 21.80 5.70 -29.85
N SER A 81 21.03 4.82 -30.49
CA SER A 81 19.98 4.05 -29.84
C SER A 81 20.63 2.84 -29.20
N VAL A 82 21.29 3.02 -28.07
CA VAL A 82 21.80 1.90 -27.28
C VAL A 82 21.40 2.19 -25.83
N ALA A 83 20.23 1.67 -25.47
CA ALA A 83 19.96 1.27 -24.08
C ALA A 83 21.14 0.42 -23.58
N PRO A 84 21.37 0.28 -22.26
CA PRO A 84 22.38 -0.66 -21.75
C PRO A 84 22.26 -1.99 -22.53
N GLU A 85 23.38 -2.56 -23.01
CA GLU A 85 23.35 -3.74 -23.90
C GLU A 85 22.54 -4.92 -23.30
N ASP A 86 22.32 -4.91 -21.97
CA ASP A 86 21.36 -5.75 -21.24
C ASP A 86 20.35 -4.91 -20.43
N ASP A 87 19.32 -4.33 -21.07
CA ASP A 87 18.22 -3.65 -20.36
C ASP A 87 17.31 -4.68 -19.65
N ASP A 88 17.52 -4.87 -18.35
CA ASP A 88 16.75 -5.77 -17.49
C ASP A 88 15.39 -5.21 -17.03
N THR A 89 14.95 -4.05 -17.56
CA THR A 89 13.71 -3.38 -17.13
C THR A 89 12.47 -4.29 -17.25
N LEU A 90 12.33 -5.06 -18.33
CA LEU A 90 11.17 -5.97 -18.47
C LEU A 90 11.18 -7.06 -17.38
N ALA A 91 12.35 -7.60 -17.06
CA ALA A 91 12.50 -8.60 -16.01
C ALA A 91 12.16 -8.00 -14.65
N LEU A 92 12.65 -6.78 -14.38
CA LEU A 92 12.36 -6.03 -13.16
C LEU A 92 10.86 -5.72 -13.02
N VAL A 93 10.20 -5.26 -14.08
CA VAL A 93 8.75 -4.98 -14.08
C VAL A 93 7.94 -6.25 -13.81
N LYS A 94 8.27 -7.37 -14.49
CA LYS A 94 7.62 -8.66 -14.26
C LYS A 94 7.82 -9.18 -12.84
N HIS A 95 9.02 -8.99 -12.28
CA HIS A 95 9.36 -9.35 -10.92
C HIS A 95 8.59 -8.50 -9.92
N TYR A 96 8.76 -7.17 -9.95
CA TYR A 96 8.21 -6.24 -8.97
C TYR A 96 6.69 -6.27 -8.93
N LEU A 97 6.02 -6.30 -10.10
CA LEU A 97 4.56 -6.42 -10.20
C LEU A 97 4.06 -7.85 -10.03
N ASN A 98 4.98 -8.81 -9.85
CA ASN A 98 4.72 -10.20 -9.56
C ASN A 98 3.80 -10.87 -10.59
N LEU A 99 4.16 -10.75 -11.87
CA LEU A 99 3.30 -11.11 -13.01
C LEU A 99 3.30 -12.60 -13.37
N ALA A 100 4.17 -13.43 -12.76
CA ALA A 100 4.27 -14.84 -13.10
C ALA A 100 3.03 -15.67 -12.72
N PRO A 101 2.44 -15.54 -11.51
CA PRO A 101 1.20 -16.24 -11.17
C PRO A 101 0.00 -15.70 -11.97
N ASN A 102 -0.86 -16.59 -12.46
CA ASN A 102 -2.13 -16.19 -13.08
C ASN A 102 -3.13 -15.77 -11.99
N LEU A 103 -3.49 -14.49 -11.97
CA LEU A 103 -4.31 -13.95 -10.88
C LEU A 103 -5.77 -14.42 -10.97
N GLY A 104 -6.31 -14.57 -12.18
CA GLY A 104 -7.65 -15.11 -12.40
C GLY A 104 -7.86 -16.48 -11.75
N ARG A 105 -6.93 -17.41 -11.97
CA ARG A 105 -6.95 -18.75 -11.34
C ARG A 105 -6.87 -18.68 -9.81
N LEU A 106 -6.07 -17.76 -9.28
CA LEU A 106 -5.99 -17.54 -7.84
C LEU A 106 -7.32 -17.04 -7.28
N TYR A 107 -7.98 -16.09 -7.96
CA TYR A 107 -9.31 -15.61 -7.57
C TYR A 107 -10.36 -16.72 -7.60
N GLU A 108 -10.34 -17.57 -8.62
CA GLU A 108 -11.21 -18.76 -8.72
C GLU A 108 -10.98 -19.71 -7.54
N GLN A 109 -9.72 -20.03 -7.24
CA GLN A 109 -9.34 -20.88 -6.11
C GLN A 109 -9.83 -20.29 -4.78
N TRP A 110 -9.58 -19.02 -4.51
CA TRP A 110 -10.00 -18.39 -3.25
C TRP A 110 -11.52 -18.26 -3.14
N ALA A 111 -12.21 -18.00 -4.24
CA ALA A 111 -13.66 -17.95 -4.29
C ALA A 111 -14.31 -19.33 -4.10
N ALA A 112 -13.64 -20.41 -4.51
CA ALA A 112 -14.09 -21.78 -4.24
C ALA A 112 -13.97 -22.13 -2.75
N SER A 113 -12.93 -21.65 -2.08
CA SER A 113 -12.66 -21.94 -0.66
C SER A 113 -13.39 -21.01 0.32
N ASP A 114 -13.78 -19.81 -0.08
CA ASP A 114 -14.41 -18.83 0.81
C ASP A 114 -15.58 -18.06 0.15
N ALA A 115 -16.78 -18.27 0.69
CA ALA A 115 -17.99 -17.61 0.24
C ALA A 115 -17.97 -16.08 0.43
N ASN A 116 -17.27 -15.58 1.46
CA ASN A 116 -17.13 -14.14 1.68
C ASN A 116 -16.24 -13.52 0.59
N PHE A 117 -15.10 -14.15 0.29
CA PHE A 117 -14.24 -13.77 -0.82
C PHE A 117 -15.01 -13.78 -2.14
N LYS A 118 -15.71 -14.87 -2.45
CA LYS A 118 -16.53 -15.01 -3.68
C LYS A 118 -17.53 -13.87 -3.87
N LYS A 119 -18.12 -13.37 -2.78
CA LYS A 119 -19.09 -12.27 -2.81
C LYS A 119 -18.44 -10.90 -3.03
N ARG A 120 -17.24 -10.65 -2.50
CA ARG A 120 -16.62 -9.31 -2.46
C ARG A 120 -15.59 -9.09 -3.57
N ALA A 121 -14.82 -10.11 -3.93
CA ALA A 121 -13.69 -10.01 -4.84
C ALA A 121 -14.01 -9.55 -6.27
N PRO A 122 -15.18 -9.85 -6.90
CA PRO A 122 -15.44 -9.46 -8.29
C PRO A 122 -15.39 -7.95 -8.56
N LYS A 123 -15.58 -7.11 -7.53
CA LYS A 123 -15.48 -5.64 -7.63
C LYS A 123 -14.05 -5.12 -7.51
N PHE A 124 -13.11 -5.99 -7.18
CA PHE A 124 -11.74 -5.68 -6.78
C PHE A 124 -10.76 -6.65 -7.45
N THR A 125 -10.83 -6.75 -8.77
CA THR A 125 -9.89 -7.57 -9.57
C THR A 125 -8.58 -6.82 -9.83
N GLY A 126 -7.56 -7.55 -10.31
CA GLY A 126 -6.26 -6.97 -10.67
C GLY A 126 -5.37 -6.55 -9.49
N ILE A 127 -5.75 -6.88 -8.25
CA ILE A 127 -4.92 -6.56 -7.08
C ILE A 127 -3.85 -7.64 -6.90
N ARG A 128 -2.61 -7.31 -7.27
CA ARG A 128 -1.41 -8.12 -7.01
C ARG A 128 -0.65 -7.68 -5.76
N ILE A 129 0.13 -8.61 -5.21
CA ILE A 129 1.14 -8.34 -4.17
C ILE A 129 2.47 -8.02 -4.85
N LEU A 130 2.98 -6.82 -4.60
CA LEU A 130 4.27 -6.37 -5.12
C LEU A 130 5.41 -7.16 -4.46
N ARG A 131 6.47 -7.43 -5.22
CA ARG A 131 7.74 -7.96 -4.73
C ARG A 131 8.71 -6.80 -4.52
N GLN A 132 8.63 -6.16 -3.35
CA GLN A 132 9.48 -5.03 -3.01
C GLN A 132 10.83 -5.51 -2.49
N ASP A 133 11.83 -4.63 -2.56
CA ASP A 133 13.08 -4.80 -1.84
C ASP A 133 12.80 -4.97 -0.34
N ALA A 134 13.44 -5.96 0.29
CA ALA A 134 13.15 -6.30 1.67
C ALA A 134 13.51 -5.17 2.64
N TRP A 135 14.58 -4.42 2.36
CA TRP A 135 15.02 -3.30 3.19
C TRP A 135 14.07 -2.09 3.07
N GLU A 136 13.65 -1.76 1.85
CA GLU A 136 12.59 -0.77 1.59
C GLU A 136 11.31 -1.13 2.33
N ALA A 137 10.85 -2.39 2.22
CA ALA A 137 9.66 -2.86 2.90
C ALA A 137 9.79 -2.73 4.43
N LEU A 138 10.92 -3.13 5.00
CA LEU A 138 11.18 -3.04 6.44
C LEU A 138 11.05 -1.62 6.97
N ILE A 139 11.77 -0.66 6.37
CA ILE A 139 11.71 0.73 6.82
C ILE A 139 10.35 1.37 6.51
N GLY A 140 9.75 1.08 5.36
CA GLY A 140 8.42 1.54 4.98
C GLY A 140 7.34 1.10 5.99
N PHE A 141 7.37 -0.17 6.43
CA PHE A 141 6.39 -0.66 7.40
C PHE A 141 6.69 -0.26 8.85
N ILE A 142 7.94 0.02 9.23
CA ILE A 142 8.24 0.72 10.48
C ILE A 142 7.52 2.08 10.51
N CYS A 143 7.56 2.83 9.39
CA CYS A 143 6.84 4.11 9.23
C CYS A 143 5.31 3.96 9.34
N SER A 144 4.78 2.76 9.04
CA SER A 144 3.33 2.50 8.99
C SER A 144 2.66 2.29 10.34
N SER A 145 3.43 1.93 11.38
CA SER A 145 2.89 1.62 12.71
C SER A 145 2.05 2.78 13.25
N ASN A 146 0.76 2.56 13.58
CA ASN A 146 -0.17 3.61 14.06
C ASN A 146 -0.15 4.89 13.19
N ASN A 147 -0.40 4.74 11.89
CA ASN A 147 -0.31 5.82 10.90
C ASN A 147 -1.34 5.63 9.78
N ASN A 148 -1.42 6.57 8.82
CA ASN A 148 -2.26 6.45 7.63
C ASN A 148 -1.42 6.51 6.35
N ILE A 149 -1.94 5.91 5.27
CA ILE A 149 -1.21 5.73 4.00
C ILE A 149 -0.63 7.05 3.47
N SER A 150 -1.40 8.14 3.47
CA SER A 150 -0.94 9.44 2.96
C SER A 150 0.28 9.97 3.73
N ARG A 151 0.24 9.92 5.07
CA ARG A 151 1.37 10.35 5.90
C ARG A 151 2.58 9.42 5.73
N ILE A 152 2.36 8.12 5.59
CA ILE A 152 3.44 7.14 5.38
C ILE A 152 4.17 7.43 4.06
N SER A 153 3.43 7.65 2.97
CA SER A 153 4.01 8.03 1.67
C SER A 153 4.87 9.29 1.77
N GLY A 154 4.40 10.33 2.47
CA GLY A 154 5.20 11.54 2.71
C GLY A 154 6.47 11.28 3.52
N MET A 155 6.40 10.42 4.54
CA MET A 155 7.56 10.02 5.33
C MET A 155 8.59 9.28 4.46
N VAL A 156 8.16 8.26 3.71
CA VAL A 156 9.05 7.48 2.84
C VAL A 156 9.67 8.36 1.73
N GLN A 157 8.90 9.30 1.18
CA GLN A 157 9.41 10.30 0.25
C GLN A 157 10.51 11.16 0.86
N ASN A 158 10.33 11.66 2.09
CA ASN A 158 11.35 12.44 2.79
C ASN A 158 12.61 11.62 3.09
N LEU A 159 12.48 10.34 3.43
CA LEU A 159 13.62 9.44 3.57
C LEU A 159 14.45 9.37 2.27
N CYS A 160 13.79 9.15 1.13
CA CYS A 160 14.47 9.09 -0.16
C CYS A 160 15.11 10.45 -0.52
N LEU A 161 14.39 11.56 -0.32
CA LEU A 161 14.88 12.91 -0.62
C LEU A 161 16.16 13.26 0.15
N HIS A 162 16.22 12.93 1.44
CA HIS A 162 17.33 13.36 2.31
C HIS A 162 18.48 12.35 2.40
N TYR A 163 18.23 11.07 2.15
CA TYR A 163 19.21 10.00 2.37
C TYR A 163 19.37 9.05 1.18
N GLY A 164 18.50 9.14 0.17
CA GLY A 164 18.56 8.32 -1.03
C GLY A 164 19.49 8.91 -2.09
N PRO A 165 20.05 8.08 -2.99
CA PRO A 165 20.82 8.58 -4.12
C PRO A 165 19.89 9.23 -5.16
N LEU A 166 20.28 10.39 -5.70
CA LEU A 166 19.55 11.03 -6.79
C LEU A 166 19.72 10.20 -8.06
N ILE A 167 18.61 9.75 -8.65
CA ILE A 167 18.61 9.00 -9.92
C ILE A 167 18.45 9.95 -11.10
N GLY A 168 17.56 10.93 -10.97
CA GLY A 168 17.29 11.87 -12.04
C GLY A 168 16.08 12.74 -11.74
N HIS A 169 15.54 13.37 -12.78
CA HIS A 169 14.34 14.19 -12.71
C HIS A 169 13.30 13.66 -13.70
N ILE A 170 12.03 13.94 -13.47
CA ILE A 170 11.03 13.99 -14.53
C ILE A 170 10.48 15.40 -14.45
N ASP A 171 10.59 16.15 -15.55
CA ASP A 171 10.45 17.60 -15.55
C ASP A 171 11.38 18.22 -14.48
N ASP A 172 10.86 19.05 -13.59
CA ASP A 172 11.60 19.66 -12.46
C ASP A 172 11.50 18.86 -11.15
N ILE A 173 10.92 17.65 -11.18
CA ILE A 173 10.70 16.84 -9.98
C ILE A 173 11.84 15.84 -9.81
N PRO A 174 12.63 15.89 -8.72
CA PRO A 174 13.69 14.93 -8.47
C PRO A 174 13.16 13.58 -7.97
N TYR A 175 13.80 12.52 -8.45
CA TYR A 175 13.55 11.14 -8.05
C TYR A 175 14.82 10.56 -7.43
N TYR A 176 14.70 10.19 -6.16
CA TYR A 176 15.75 9.58 -5.35
C TYR A 176 15.43 8.12 -5.09
N ASP A 177 16.43 7.24 -5.18
CA ASP A 177 16.26 5.84 -4.80
C ASP A 177 16.13 5.66 -3.28
N PHE A 178 15.86 4.44 -2.82
CA PHE A 178 15.77 4.16 -1.39
C PHE A 178 17.15 4.30 -0.71
N PRO A 179 17.24 4.89 0.49
CA PRO A 179 18.52 4.98 1.21
C PRO A 179 19.05 3.60 1.58
N THR A 180 20.37 3.41 1.51
CA THR A 180 21.02 2.21 2.03
C THR A 180 20.99 2.20 3.57
N PRO A 181 21.19 1.05 4.24
CA PRO A 181 21.33 1.01 5.70
C PRO A 181 22.40 1.97 6.21
N ALA A 182 23.57 2.01 5.56
CA ALA A 182 24.69 2.88 5.92
C ALA A 182 24.30 4.38 5.87
N ALA A 183 23.50 4.81 4.89
CA ALA A 183 23.03 6.19 4.78
C ALA A 183 22.16 6.63 5.98
N LEU A 184 21.58 5.67 6.72
CA LEU A 184 20.72 5.92 7.88
C LEU A 184 21.42 5.66 9.24
N CYS A 185 22.73 5.41 9.25
CA CYS A 185 23.49 5.13 10.48
C CYS A 185 24.12 6.36 11.14
N GLY A 186 24.16 7.51 10.44
CA GLY A 186 24.81 8.72 10.93
C GLY A 186 24.28 9.21 12.30
N PRO A 187 25.13 9.85 13.12
CA PRO A 187 24.76 10.25 14.48
C PRO A 187 23.56 11.21 14.53
N ASP A 188 23.41 12.07 13.53
CA ASP A 188 22.32 13.05 13.45
C ASP A 188 21.03 12.53 12.79
N VAL A 189 21.02 11.29 12.27
CA VAL A 189 19.88 10.75 11.51
C VAL A 189 18.62 10.72 12.36
N GLU A 190 18.69 10.23 13.60
CA GLU A 190 17.53 10.18 14.50
C GLU A 190 16.97 11.59 14.76
N ALA A 191 17.83 12.55 15.08
CA ALA A 191 17.44 13.93 15.36
C ALA A 191 16.83 14.62 14.13
N HIS A 192 17.38 14.35 12.93
CA HIS A 192 16.85 14.91 11.69
C HIS A 192 15.50 14.28 11.31
N LEU A 193 15.34 12.96 11.41
CA LEU A 193 14.05 12.30 11.19
C LEU A 193 12.98 12.77 12.17
N MET A 194 13.35 13.07 13.43
CA MET A 194 12.43 13.71 14.39
C MET A 194 11.94 15.07 13.88
N LYS A 195 12.84 15.92 13.36
CA LYS A 195 12.49 17.23 12.76
C LYS A 195 11.59 17.07 11.52
N LEU A 196 11.79 16.01 10.74
CA LEU A 196 10.97 15.66 9.57
C LEU A 196 9.61 15.02 9.93
N GLY A 197 9.27 14.92 11.22
CA GLY A 197 7.94 14.49 11.66
C GLY A 197 7.73 12.98 11.76
N PHE A 198 8.81 12.19 11.82
CA PHE A 198 8.73 10.73 12.02
C PHE A 198 8.28 10.35 13.43
N GLY A 199 8.47 11.25 14.39
CA GLY A 199 8.17 11.02 15.81
C GLY A 199 8.99 9.84 16.35
N TYR A 200 8.41 9.07 17.27
CA TYR A 200 9.10 7.94 17.92
C TYR A 200 9.70 6.90 16.95
N ARG A 201 9.24 6.85 15.69
CA ARG A 201 9.74 5.95 14.65
C ARG A 201 11.14 6.33 14.17
N ALA A 202 11.56 7.58 14.33
CA ALA A 202 12.92 8.02 14.01
C ALA A 202 13.97 7.16 14.72
N LYS A 203 13.77 6.91 16.01
CA LYS A 203 14.62 6.04 16.83
C LYS A 203 14.64 4.60 16.32
N TYR A 204 13.49 4.07 15.89
CA TYR A 204 13.38 2.72 15.36
C TYR A 204 14.16 2.57 14.05
N ILE A 205 14.01 3.54 13.14
CA ILE A 205 14.72 3.55 11.86
C ILE A 205 16.23 3.62 12.08
N ALA A 206 16.71 4.59 12.88
CA ALA A 206 18.15 4.76 13.11
C ALA A 206 18.78 3.54 13.80
N LYS A 207 18.08 2.92 14.77
CA LYS A 207 18.57 1.69 15.42
C LYS A 207 18.56 0.49 14.48
N THR A 208 17.49 0.29 13.73
CA THR A 208 17.40 -0.82 12.78
C THR A 208 18.43 -0.67 11.68
N ALA A 209 18.66 0.55 11.17
CA ALA A 209 19.73 0.83 10.21
C ALA A 209 21.11 0.42 10.73
N ARG A 210 21.46 0.79 11.98
CA ARG A 210 22.72 0.38 12.61
C ARG A 210 22.84 -1.13 12.74
N ILE A 211 21.82 -1.82 13.25
CA ILE A 211 21.83 -3.29 13.36
C ILE A 211 22.07 -3.94 12.00
N ILE A 212 21.40 -3.46 10.94
CA ILE A 212 21.57 -4.03 9.60
C ILE A 212 22.93 -3.65 9.00
N SER A 213 23.41 -2.42 9.20
CA SER A 213 24.65 -1.96 8.58
C SER A 213 25.92 -2.47 9.28
N GLU A 214 25.89 -2.63 10.60
CA GLU A 214 27.08 -2.87 11.42
C GLU A 214 27.16 -4.32 11.93
N GLU A 215 26.02 -5.01 12.12
CA GLU A 215 26.00 -6.36 12.73
C GLU A 215 25.55 -7.46 11.76
N LYS A 216 24.40 -7.27 11.09
CA LYS A 216 23.73 -8.35 10.33
C LYS A 216 24.04 -8.35 8.83
N GLY A 217 24.22 -7.17 8.22
CA GLY A 217 24.33 -6.98 6.78
C GLY A 217 23.00 -7.14 6.03
N LEU A 218 22.94 -6.64 4.79
CA LEU A 218 21.76 -6.83 3.91
C LEU A 218 21.53 -8.31 3.59
N LYS A 219 22.61 -9.09 3.47
CA LYS A 219 22.53 -10.53 3.21
C LYS A 219 21.69 -11.28 4.25
N TRP A 220 21.70 -10.86 5.51
CA TRP A 220 20.84 -11.48 6.52
C TRP A 220 19.36 -11.34 6.14
N LEU A 221 18.95 -10.18 5.64
CA LEU A 221 17.56 -9.94 5.22
C LEU A 221 17.21 -10.72 3.95
N ASP A 222 18.15 -10.79 3.00
CA ASP A 222 18.00 -11.61 1.79
C ASP A 222 17.82 -13.09 2.14
N ASP A 223 18.57 -13.60 3.11
CA ASP A 223 18.50 -14.99 3.58
C ASP A 223 17.18 -15.32 4.32
N LEU A 224 16.41 -14.31 4.73
CA LEU A 224 15.05 -14.48 5.26
C LEU A 224 13.98 -14.53 4.16
N SER A 225 14.34 -14.22 2.91
CA SER A 225 13.40 -14.24 1.79
C SER A 225 12.92 -15.66 1.51
N ASN A 226 11.67 -15.76 1.07
CA ASN A 226 11.11 -16.98 0.55
C ASN A 226 11.94 -17.44 -0.66
N PRO A 227 12.56 -18.61 -0.62
CA PRO A 227 13.39 -19.06 -1.74
C PRO A 227 12.58 -19.33 -3.02
N GLU A 228 11.26 -19.55 -2.94
CA GLU A 228 10.40 -19.66 -4.12
C GLU A 228 10.09 -18.31 -4.76
N TYR A 229 10.23 -17.22 -4.00
CA TYR A 229 10.01 -15.85 -4.44
C TYR A 229 11.14 -14.95 -3.91
N PRO A 230 12.40 -15.19 -4.30
CA PRO A 230 13.55 -14.53 -3.71
C PRO A 230 13.67 -13.07 -4.19
N GLN A 231 14.67 -12.33 -3.73
CA GLN A 231 14.96 -10.98 -4.24
C GLN A 231 15.27 -10.98 -5.74
N PHE A 232 15.14 -9.82 -6.39
CA PHE A 232 15.39 -9.69 -7.82
C PHE A 232 16.80 -10.16 -8.21
N GLY A 233 16.92 -10.91 -9.30
CA GLY A 233 18.19 -11.49 -9.77
C GLY A 233 18.64 -12.76 -9.04
N VAL A 234 17.90 -13.24 -8.03
CA VAL A 234 18.22 -14.48 -7.30
C VAL A 234 17.43 -15.66 -7.86
N GLN A 235 18.08 -16.82 -7.97
CA GLN A 235 17.45 -18.05 -8.47
C GLN A 235 16.46 -18.65 -7.46
N GLU A 236 15.30 -19.05 -7.96
CA GLU A 236 14.24 -19.71 -7.18
C GLU A 236 14.65 -21.11 -6.70
N LYS A 237 14.26 -21.46 -5.47
CA LYS A 237 14.47 -22.77 -4.85
C LYS A 237 13.23 -23.15 -4.02
N PRO A 238 12.99 -24.45 -3.75
CA PRO A 238 11.84 -24.88 -2.95
C PRO A 238 11.87 -24.32 -1.51
N ALA A 239 10.71 -23.89 -0.99
CA ALA A 239 10.59 -23.30 0.35
C ALA A 239 10.09 -24.28 1.43
N GLY A 240 9.93 -25.55 1.06
CA GLY A 240 9.41 -26.59 1.94
C GLY A 240 7.89 -26.65 1.98
N HIS A 241 7.36 -27.53 2.84
CA HIS A 241 5.93 -27.83 2.92
C HIS A 241 5.16 -26.81 3.77
N MET A 242 3.92 -26.54 3.37
CA MET A 242 2.99 -25.68 4.10
C MET A 242 2.47 -26.38 5.36
N LEU A 243 2.63 -25.74 6.52
CA LEU A 243 2.02 -26.16 7.79
C LEU A 243 0.78 -25.31 8.10
N ALA A 244 0.00 -25.71 9.11
CA ALA A 244 -1.21 -24.98 9.52
C ALA A 244 -0.93 -23.53 9.92
N ASP A 245 0.22 -23.29 10.53
CA ASP A 245 0.70 -21.97 10.90
C ASP A 245 1.59 -21.33 9.83
N GLY A 246 1.91 -22.01 8.72
CA GLY A 246 2.76 -21.49 7.64
C GLY A 246 4.12 -22.16 7.58
N ARG A 247 4.90 -21.90 6.52
CA ARG A 247 6.19 -22.59 6.33
C ARG A 247 7.19 -22.22 7.42
N LYS A 248 8.10 -23.15 7.71
CA LYS A 248 9.17 -22.94 8.71
C LYS A 248 10.05 -21.72 8.39
N GLY A 249 10.34 -21.48 7.11
CA GLY A 249 11.10 -20.31 6.67
C GLY A 249 10.37 -19.00 6.97
N TYR A 250 9.07 -18.92 6.68
CA TYR A 250 8.24 -17.78 7.04
C TYR A 250 8.23 -17.53 8.56
N ARG A 251 8.07 -18.58 9.38
CA ARG A 251 8.09 -18.45 10.84
C ARG A 251 9.43 -17.93 11.36
N LYS A 252 10.53 -18.49 10.86
CA LYS A 252 11.88 -17.99 11.18
C LYS A 252 12.04 -16.52 10.78
N ALA A 253 11.62 -16.14 9.58
CA ALA A 253 11.71 -14.75 9.11
C ALA A 253 10.90 -13.80 10.00
N HIS A 254 9.68 -14.20 10.38
CA HIS A 254 8.83 -13.42 11.29
C HIS A 254 9.49 -13.21 12.65
N ASP A 255 9.99 -14.27 13.28
CA ASP A 255 10.64 -14.23 14.60
C ASP A 255 11.94 -13.38 14.57
N GLU A 256 12.76 -13.54 13.54
CA GLU A 256 13.99 -12.75 13.33
C GLU A 256 13.69 -11.25 13.16
N LEU A 257 12.61 -10.90 12.44
CA LEU A 257 12.17 -9.52 12.28
C LEU A 257 11.64 -8.92 13.59
N LEU A 258 10.97 -9.70 14.44
CA LEU A 258 10.47 -9.24 15.74
C LEU A 258 11.58 -8.79 16.71
N ALA A 259 12.82 -9.24 16.51
CA ALA A 259 13.96 -8.79 17.28
C ALA A 259 14.38 -7.34 16.97
N LEU A 260 13.92 -6.78 15.84
CA LEU A 260 14.24 -5.42 15.43
C LEU A 260 13.39 -4.39 16.18
N HIS A 261 13.98 -3.23 16.46
CA HIS A 261 13.30 -2.16 17.18
C HIS A 261 12.17 -1.58 16.33
N GLY A 262 10.98 -1.48 16.92
CA GLY A 262 9.80 -0.92 16.23
C GLY A 262 9.09 -1.92 15.31
N VAL A 263 9.53 -3.18 15.27
CA VAL A 263 8.89 -4.24 14.50
C VAL A 263 8.04 -5.10 15.43
N GLY A 264 6.73 -4.87 15.39
CA GLY A 264 5.74 -5.76 16.02
C GLY A 264 5.20 -6.82 15.05
N PRO A 265 4.33 -7.74 15.50
CA PRO A 265 3.82 -8.84 14.68
C PRO A 265 3.25 -8.42 13.33
N LYS A 266 2.46 -7.34 13.31
CA LYS A 266 1.89 -6.79 12.07
C LYS A 266 2.97 -6.27 11.11
N VAL A 267 3.97 -5.56 11.63
CA VAL A 267 5.06 -5.02 10.81
C VAL A 267 5.89 -6.17 10.24
N ALA A 268 6.25 -7.16 11.07
CA ALA A 268 6.95 -8.35 10.61
C ALA A 268 6.18 -9.09 9.51
N ASP A 269 4.87 -9.29 9.67
CA ASP A 269 4.03 -9.90 8.64
C ASP A 269 3.95 -9.06 7.36
N CYS A 270 3.88 -7.73 7.46
CA CYS A 270 3.93 -6.89 6.26
C CYS A 270 5.26 -7.05 5.51
N VAL A 271 6.39 -7.11 6.22
CA VAL A 271 7.70 -7.33 5.60
C VAL A 271 7.79 -8.73 4.99
N CYS A 272 7.30 -9.75 5.70
CA CYS A 272 7.21 -11.12 5.19
C CYS A 272 6.42 -11.20 3.88
N LEU A 273 5.24 -10.58 3.82
CA LEU A 273 4.36 -10.61 2.65
C LEU A 273 4.89 -9.78 1.47
N PHE A 274 5.28 -8.53 1.73
CA PHE A 274 5.53 -7.54 0.68
C PHE A 274 7.01 -7.38 0.30
N GLY A 275 7.93 -7.76 1.19
CA GLY A 275 9.39 -7.63 0.97
C GLY A 275 10.13 -8.97 0.87
N LEU A 276 9.67 -10.00 1.59
CA LEU A 276 10.34 -11.30 1.65
C LEU A 276 9.64 -12.39 0.84
N GLY A 277 8.51 -12.12 0.18
CA GLY A 277 7.83 -13.08 -0.70
C GLY A 277 7.11 -14.24 -0.01
N TRP A 278 6.88 -14.18 1.31
CA TRP A 278 6.09 -15.17 2.04
C TRP A 278 4.59 -14.92 1.85
N SER A 279 4.06 -15.39 0.73
CA SER A 279 2.65 -15.20 0.31
C SER A 279 1.61 -15.73 1.30
N GLU A 280 1.99 -16.58 2.26
CA GLU A 280 1.12 -17.08 3.32
C GLU A 280 1.05 -16.17 4.56
N SER A 281 1.89 -15.13 4.64
CA SER A 281 1.90 -14.17 5.73
C SER A 281 0.65 -13.30 5.68
N VAL A 282 0.04 -13.10 6.85
CA VAL A 282 -1.24 -12.38 6.98
C VAL A 282 -1.06 -11.28 8.03
N PRO A 283 -0.79 -10.03 7.62
CA PRO A 283 -0.66 -8.93 8.56
C PRO A 283 -2.03 -8.57 9.14
N VAL A 284 -2.23 -8.78 10.45
CA VAL A 284 -3.53 -8.49 11.09
C VAL A 284 -3.48 -7.15 11.80
N ASP A 285 -4.14 -6.15 11.24
CA ASP A 285 -4.36 -4.85 11.88
C ASP A 285 -5.82 -4.66 12.33
N THR A 286 -6.18 -3.42 12.66
CA THR A 286 -7.56 -3.10 13.08
C THR A 286 -8.60 -3.26 11.96
N HIS A 287 -8.24 -3.02 10.70
CA HIS A 287 -9.13 -3.26 9.55
C HIS A 287 -9.33 -4.76 9.34
N VAL A 288 -8.24 -5.52 9.36
CA VAL A 288 -8.29 -6.98 9.25
C VAL A 288 -9.09 -7.58 10.39
N TRP A 289 -8.93 -7.04 11.59
CA TRP A 289 -9.73 -7.42 12.74
C TRP A 289 -11.23 -7.14 12.54
N GLN A 290 -11.59 -5.99 11.97
CA GLN A 290 -12.98 -5.67 11.64
C GLN A 290 -13.55 -6.60 10.57
N ILE A 291 -12.77 -6.94 9.53
CA ILE A 291 -13.15 -7.92 8.51
C ILE A 291 -13.38 -9.29 9.14
N ALA A 292 -12.46 -9.76 9.98
CA ALA A 292 -12.57 -11.03 10.69
C ALA A 292 -13.84 -11.12 11.54
N GLN A 293 -14.17 -10.04 12.27
CA GLN A 293 -15.40 -9.98 13.06
C GLN A 293 -16.67 -9.96 12.21
N ARG A 294 -16.71 -9.05 11.23
CA ARG A 294 -17.88 -8.80 10.38
C ARG A 294 -18.21 -9.99 9.49
N ASP A 295 -17.21 -10.55 8.83
CA ASP A 295 -17.40 -11.52 7.75
C ASP A 295 -17.17 -12.96 8.23
N TYR A 296 -16.29 -13.19 9.20
CA TYR A 296 -15.90 -14.54 9.66
C TYR A 296 -16.34 -14.84 11.09
N ARG A 297 -17.16 -13.96 11.70
CA ARG A 297 -17.74 -14.14 13.04
C ARG A 297 -16.70 -14.32 14.15
N PHE A 298 -15.48 -13.79 13.96
CA PHE A 298 -14.53 -13.58 15.05
C PHE A 298 -15.08 -12.53 16.04
N GLY A 299 -14.52 -12.41 17.24
CA GLY A 299 -14.95 -11.34 18.18
C GLY A 299 -15.90 -11.79 19.30
N LYS A 300 -16.27 -13.08 19.39
CA LYS A 300 -17.10 -13.62 20.48
C LYS A 300 -16.28 -14.49 21.44
N GLY A 301 -16.63 -14.48 22.72
CA GLY A 301 -16.00 -15.32 23.74
C GLY A 301 -14.51 -15.01 23.92
N LYS A 302 -13.65 -16.04 23.81
CA LYS A 302 -12.18 -15.96 24.01
C LYS A 302 -11.44 -15.01 23.05
N HIS A 303 -12.13 -14.49 22.03
CA HIS A 303 -11.56 -13.58 21.03
C HIS A 303 -12.23 -12.20 21.01
N SER A 304 -12.73 -11.69 22.14
CA SER A 304 -13.39 -10.37 22.20
C SER A 304 -12.48 -9.17 21.90
N SER A 305 -11.16 -9.36 21.94
CA SER A 305 -10.16 -8.33 21.64
C SER A 305 -8.99 -8.89 20.81
N LEU A 306 -8.25 -7.99 20.17
CA LEU A 306 -7.07 -8.32 19.36
C LEU A 306 -5.84 -8.58 20.26
N THR A 307 -5.87 -9.72 20.95
CA THR A 307 -4.72 -10.25 21.71
C THR A 307 -3.75 -10.97 20.78
N ALA A 308 -2.55 -11.32 21.27
CA ALA A 308 -1.60 -12.14 20.52
C ALA A 308 -2.20 -13.49 20.06
N ALA A 309 -3.00 -14.14 20.92
CA ALA A 309 -3.67 -15.39 20.57
C ALA A 309 -4.73 -15.18 19.47
N THR A 310 -5.51 -14.09 19.56
CA THR A 310 -6.48 -13.72 18.52
C THR A 310 -5.79 -13.39 17.19
N TYR A 311 -4.67 -12.66 17.22
CA TYR A 311 -3.85 -12.36 16.05
C TYR A 311 -3.43 -13.63 15.30
N VAL A 312 -2.85 -14.59 16.04
CA VAL A 312 -2.41 -15.88 15.48
C VAL A 312 -3.58 -16.68 14.92
N ALA A 313 -4.71 -16.70 15.64
CA ALA A 313 -5.88 -17.47 15.23
C ALA A 313 -6.51 -16.93 13.93
N ILE A 314 -6.56 -15.61 13.74
CA ILE A 314 -7.02 -14.99 12.48
C ILE A 314 -6.10 -15.38 11.32
N GLY A 315 -4.78 -15.24 11.51
CA GLY A 315 -3.83 -15.62 10.46
C GLY A 315 -3.94 -17.10 10.08
N ASN A 316 -4.11 -18.00 11.06
CA ASN A 316 -4.26 -19.43 10.81
C ASN A 316 -5.58 -19.76 10.12
N LEU A 317 -6.67 -19.06 10.45
CA LEU A 317 -7.95 -19.18 9.74
C LEU A 317 -7.77 -18.85 8.26
N PHE A 318 -7.16 -17.70 7.95
CA PHE A 318 -6.97 -17.28 6.55
C PHE A 318 -6.00 -18.18 5.79
N ARG A 319 -4.94 -18.68 6.42
CA ARG A 319 -4.08 -19.74 5.83
C ARG A 319 -4.83 -21.04 5.57
N LYS A 320 -5.72 -21.45 6.47
CA LYS A 320 -6.56 -22.63 6.28
C LYS A 320 -7.52 -22.46 5.09
N LEU A 321 -8.06 -21.26 4.87
CA LEU A 321 -8.98 -20.98 3.77
C LEU A 321 -8.26 -20.88 2.41
N TRP A 322 -7.15 -20.16 2.36
CA TRP A 322 -6.54 -19.74 1.09
C TRP A 322 -5.17 -20.35 0.80
N GLY A 323 -4.61 -21.13 1.73
CA GLY A 323 -3.37 -21.87 1.50
C GLY A 323 -2.14 -20.97 1.40
N LYS A 324 -1.28 -21.25 0.41
CA LYS A 324 0.03 -20.59 0.26
C LYS A 324 -0.09 -19.12 -0.14
N GLU A 325 -1.21 -18.68 -0.68
CA GLU A 325 -1.47 -17.29 -1.07
C GLU A 325 -2.44 -16.56 -0.13
N ALA A 326 -2.55 -16.99 1.13
CA ALA A 326 -3.47 -16.37 2.08
C ALA A 326 -3.26 -14.87 2.28
N GLY A 327 -2.01 -14.40 2.24
CA GLY A 327 -1.68 -12.97 2.29
C GLY A 327 -2.19 -12.20 1.08
N TRP A 328 -2.22 -12.83 -0.11
CA TRP A 328 -2.76 -12.21 -1.32
C TRP A 328 -4.27 -12.07 -1.23
N ALA A 329 -4.97 -13.17 -0.93
CA ALA A 329 -6.43 -13.18 -0.81
C ALA A 329 -6.92 -12.18 0.25
N HIS A 330 -6.27 -12.19 1.41
CA HIS A 330 -6.52 -11.24 2.48
C HIS A 330 -6.36 -9.78 2.00
N SER A 331 -5.31 -9.48 1.24
CA SER A 331 -5.02 -8.11 0.78
C SER A 331 -6.07 -7.57 -0.18
N VAL A 332 -6.76 -8.44 -0.94
CA VAL A 332 -7.93 -8.04 -1.74
C VAL A 332 -9.05 -7.55 -0.83
N LEU A 333 -9.37 -8.30 0.23
CA LEU A 333 -10.42 -7.92 1.18
C LEU A 333 -10.06 -6.67 1.98
N PHE A 334 -8.80 -6.54 2.39
CA PHE A 334 -8.29 -5.33 3.02
C PHE A 334 -8.46 -4.12 2.11
N THR A 335 -8.05 -4.24 0.83
CA THR A 335 -8.18 -3.16 -0.15
C THR A 335 -9.64 -2.76 -0.37
N ALA A 336 -10.55 -3.74 -0.39
CA ALA A 336 -11.98 -3.50 -0.51
C ALA A 336 -12.60 -2.75 0.68
N ASP A 337 -11.95 -2.77 1.84
CA ASP A 337 -12.40 -2.09 3.06
C ASP A 337 -11.82 -0.65 3.19
N LEU A 338 -10.80 -0.31 2.40
CA LEU A 338 -10.22 1.03 2.40
C LEU A 338 -11.21 2.07 1.88
N ARG A 339 -11.35 3.17 2.63
CA ARG A 339 -12.24 4.30 2.26
C ARG A 339 -11.97 4.84 0.86
N ALA A 340 -10.71 4.87 0.44
CA ALA A 340 -10.27 5.33 -0.88
C ALA A 340 -10.88 4.54 -2.05
N PHE A 341 -11.43 3.35 -1.81
CA PHE A 341 -12.08 2.52 -2.83
C PHE A 341 -13.56 2.23 -2.52
N SER A 342 -14.14 2.94 -1.56
CA SER A 342 -15.55 2.77 -1.17
C SER A 342 -16.53 3.02 -2.34
N GLU A 343 -16.18 3.90 -3.29
CA GLU A 343 -16.97 4.19 -4.49
C GLU A 343 -17.20 2.95 -5.36
N ARG A 344 -16.22 2.04 -5.46
CA ARG A 344 -16.37 0.76 -6.19
C ARG A 344 -17.35 -0.19 -5.52
N VAL A 345 -17.54 -0.06 -4.21
CA VAL A 345 -18.54 -0.83 -3.46
C VAL A 345 -19.94 -0.27 -3.69
N VAL A 346 -20.06 1.07 -3.75
CA VAL A 346 -21.32 1.83 -3.86
C VAL A 346 -21.89 1.85 -5.27
N ALA A 347 -21.09 1.59 -6.32
CA ALA A 347 -21.59 1.35 -7.67
C ALA A 347 -22.54 0.13 -7.70
N LYS A 348 -23.83 0.38 -7.42
CA LYS A 348 -24.95 -0.48 -7.72
C LYS A 348 -25.44 -0.11 -9.12
N VAL A 349 -25.60 -1.17 -9.90
CA VAL A 349 -26.44 -1.32 -11.09
C VAL A 349 -27.71 -0.45 -10.96
N GLU A 350 -27.73 0.74 -11.58
CA GLU A 350 -28.99 1.37 -11.98
C GLU A 350 -29.46 0.69 -13.27
N VAL A 351 -30.05 -0.50 -13.13
CA VAL A 351 -31.04 -0.92 -14.12
C VAL A 351 -32.32 -0.20 -13.71
N LYS A 352 -32.56 0.96 -14.34
CA LYS A 352 -33.89 1.57 -14.31
C LYS A 352 -34.78 0.72 -15.22
N GLU A 353 -35.36 -0.35 -14.67
CA GLU A 353 -36.62 -0.86 -15.20
C GLU A 353 -37.65 0.25 -15.03
N LYS A 354 -37.91 0.98 -16.11
CA LYS A 354 -39.11 1.81 -16.19
C LYS A 354 -40.27 0.87 -16.51
N GLU A 355 -40.96 0.38 -15.48
CA GLU A 355 -42.35 -0.06 -15.63
C GLU A 355 -43.18 1.16 -16.04
N VAL A 356 -43.59 1.20 -17.31
CA VAL A 356 -44.59 2.16 -17.79
C VAL A 356 -45.96 1.55 -17.51
N VAL A 357 -46.61 2.02 -16.45
CA VAL A 357 -48.03 1.74 -16.20
C VAL A 357 -48.85 2.58 -17.17
N ILE A 358 -49.39 1.93 -18.22
CA ILE A 358 -50.36 2.53 -19.13
C ILE A 358 -51.70 2.60 -18.40
N LYS A 359 -52.13 3.81 -18.01
CA LYS A 359 -53.55 4.09 -17.78
C LYS A 359 -54.22 4.18 -19.15
N LYS A 360 -55.12 3.23 -19.43
CA LYS A 360 -56.07 3.31 -20.53
C LYS A 360 -57.10 4.40 -20.20
N GLU A 361 -57.18 5.42 -21.02
CA GLU A 361 -58.42 6.13 -21.30
C GLU A 361 -58.76 5.87 -22.76
N GLU A 362 -60.02 5.52 -23.00
CA GLU A 362 -60.60 5.24 -24.30
C GLU A 362 -60.71 6.55 -25.08
N ASP A 363 -60.11 6.61 -26.27
CA ASP A 363 -60.80 7.13 -27.45
C ASP A 363 -60.10 6.72 -28.75
N GLU A 364 -60.90 6.49 -29.80
CA GLU A 364 -60.51 5.94 -31.09
C GLU A 364 -59.68 6.92 -31.93
N THR A 365 -58.57 6.47 -32.53
CA THR A 365 -58.30 6.50 -33.99
C THR A 365 -56.86 6.06 -34.29
N ALA A 366 -56.69 5.38 -35.43
CA ALA A 366 -55.46 4.70 -35.85
C ALA A 366 -54.31 5.66 -36.26
N VAL A 367 -53.06 5.18 -36.17
CA VAL A 367 -52.06 5.06 -37.29
C VAL A 367 -50.61 4.94 -36.77
N GLU A 368 -49.92 3.94 -37.37
CA GLU A 368 -48.48 3.68 -37.59
C GLU A 368 -47.37 3.83 -36.54
N SER A 369 -46.56 2.77 -36.52
CA SER A 369 -45.25 2.60 -35.91
C SER A 369 -44.15 3.41 -36.59
N THR A 370 -43.28 4.03 -35.80
CA THR A 370 -41.90 4.32 -36.26
C THR A 370 -40.93 4.29 -35.08
N ILE A 371 -39.96 3.37 -35.14
CA ILE A 371 -38.81 3.32 -34.22
C ILE A 371 -37.75 4.29 -34.76
N LYS A 372 -37.35 5.27 -33.97
CA LYS A 372 -36.08 6.00 -34.17
C LYS A 372 -35.16 5.75 -32.98
N LYS A 373 -34.01 5.14 -33.27
CA LYS A 373 -32.81 5.15 -32.43
C LYS A 373 -32.05 6.43 -32.74
N GLU A 374 -31.75 7.22 -31.73
CA GLU A 374 -30.68 8.21 -31.80
C GLU A 374 -29.78 7.98 -30.58
N GLU A 375 -28.56 7.52 -30.90
CA GLU A 375 -27.37 7.69 -30.09
C GLU A 375 -27.03 9.19 -30.11
N ASP A 376 -26.64 9.76 -28.97
CA ASP A 376 -25.75 10.92 -29.05
C ASP A 376 -24.82 11.06 -27.85
N GLU A 377 -23.60 11.39 -28.24
CA GLU A 377 -22.36 11.61 -27.52
C GLU A 377 -22.49 12.64 -26.38
N LYS A 378 -21.81 12.36 -25.26
CA LYS A 378 -21.55 13.38 -24.23
C LYS A 378 -20.22 14.07 -24.50
N VAL A 379 -20.28 15.26 -25.09
CA VAL A 379 -19.26 16.30 -24.94
C VAL A 379 -19.57 17.12 -23.69
N GLY A 380 -18.51 17.46 -22.96
CA GLY A 380 -18.56 17.92 -21.57
C GLY A 380 -19.13 19.32 -21.35
N GLU A 381 -19.55 19.54 -20.11
CA GLU A 381 -19.78 20.88 -19.57
C GLU A 381 -19.26 21.00 -18.14
N THR A 382 -18.53 22.09 -17.94
CA THR A 382 -17.87 22.54 -16.72
C THR A 382 -18.91 22.98 -15.68
N ILE A 383 -18.96 22.32 -14.52
CA ILE A 383 -19.82 22.76 -13.41
C ILE A 383 -19.07 23.74 -12.51
N ILE A 384 -19.46 25.01 -12.61
CA ILE A 384 -19.16 26.10 -11.69
C ILE A 384 -19.84 25.82 -10.34
N LYS A 385 -19.06 25.74 -9.26
CA LYS A 385 -19.57 25.63 -7.88
C LYS A 385 -20.24 26.94 -7.48
N LYS A 386 -21.55 26.91 -7.21
CA LYS A 386 -22.24 27.93 -6.40
C LYS A 386 -22.18 27.53 -4.93
N GLU A 387 -21.48 28.33 -4.13
CA GLU A 387 -21.58 28.31 -2.66
C GLU A 387 -23.00 28.66 -2.22
N THR A 388 -23.51 27.95 -1.22
CA THR A 388 -24.71 28.38 -0.49
C THR A 388 -24.38 28.40 0.99
N ALA A 389 -24.26 29.62 1.53
CA ALA A 389 -24.10 29.87 2.94
C ALA A 389 -25.41 29.55 3.70
N LYS A 390 -25.34 28.71 4.74
CA LYS A 390 -26.39 28.56 5.76
C LYS A 390 -25.90 29.10 7.09
N ARG A 391 -26.56 30.15 7.60
CA ARG A 391 -26.32 30.71 8.94
C ARG A 391 -27.22 30.04 10.00
N LYS A 392 -26.53 29.58 11.06
CA LYS A 392 -26.86 29.50 12.51
C LYS A 392 -28.16 28.85 13.01
N ARG A 393 -27.96 27.90 13.94
CA ARG A 393 -28.50 28.02 15.31
C ARG A 393 -27.48 27.51 16.33
N VAL A 394 -27.01 28.42 17.19
CA VAL A 394 -26.12 28.17 18.34
C VAL A 394 -27.01 27.88 19.55
N LYS A 395 -26.78 26.76 20.23
CA LYS A 395 -27.36 26.51 21.56
C LYS A 395 -26.46 27.20 22.60
N LYS A 396 -27.06 28.08 23.41
CA LYS A 396 -26.47 28.70 24.60
C LYS A 396 -26.40 27.67 25.73
N GLU A 397 -25.23 27.57 26.37
CA GLU A 397 -25.09 27.00 27.71
C GLU A 397 -25.34 28.12 28.76
N PRO A 398 -25.91 27.82 29.94
CA PRO A 398 -26.12 28.82 30.99
C PRO A 398 -24.83 29.08 31.78
N LEU A 399 -24.63 30.36 32.09
CA LEU A 399 -23.64 30.88 33.05
C LEU A 399 -24.00 30.42 34.46
N ASP A 400 -23.01 29.95 35.22
CA ASP A 400 -23.15 29.66 36.65
C ASP A 400 -22.27 30.64 37.44
N ASP A 401 -22.89 31.27 38.43
CA ASP A 401 -22.39 32.36 39.25
C ASP A 401 -21.38 31.86 40.29
N GLN A 402 -20.27 32.60 40.45
CA GLN A 402 -19.34 32.42 41.57
C GLN A 402 -19.89 33.05 42.84
N PRO A 403 -19.78 32.40 44.02
CA PRO A 403 -19.77 33.09 45.29
C PRO A 403 -18.35 33.26 45.83
N ALA A 404 -18.11 34.47 46.33
CA ALA A 404 -16.88 34.96 46.90
C ALA A 404 -16.44 34.20 48.17
N VAL A 405 -15.13 33.94 48.30
CA VAL A 405 -14.50 33.46 49.54
C VAL A 405 -13.73 34.61 50.18
N LYS A 406 -14.22 35.06 51.35
CA LYS A 406 -13.54 36.01 52.25
C LYS A 406 -12.51 35.28 53.10
N ALA A 407 -11.31 35.85 53.20
CA ALA A 407 -10.27 35.45 54.13
C ALA A 407 -10.57 35.92 55.57
N LYS A 408 -10.33 35.06 56.55
CA LYS A 408 -10.07 35.40 57.97
C LYS A 408 -9.08 34.38 58.57
N GLN A 409 -7.97 34.88 59.10
CA GLN A 409 -7.09 34.23 60.10
C GLN A 409 -7.86 34.18 61.45
N GLU A 410 -7.64 33.33 62.46
CA GLU A 410 -6.45 32.72 63.10
C GLU A 410 -6.98 31.67 64.16
N PRO A 411 -6.24 31.22 65.20
CA PRO A 411 -5.31 30.08 65.33
C PRO A 411 -5.86 28.86 66.14
N THR A 412 -5.16 27.70 66.15
CA THR A 412 -5.15 26.80 67.34
C THR A 412 -3.96 25.81 67.37
N ARG A 413 -3.52 25.53 68.61
CA ARG A 413 -2.29 24.85 69.05
C ARG A 413 -2.32 23.32 68.95
N ARG A 414 -1.15 22.75 68.58
CA ARG A 414 -0.41 21.59 69.14
C ARG A 414 -1.15 20.58 70.04
N SER A 415 -1.09 19.29 69.69
CA SER A 415 -0.86 18.20 70.65
C SER A 415 -0.15 16.99 70.02
N LYS A 416 0.88 16.50 70.71
CA LYS A 416 1.73 15.35 70.40
C LYS A 416 0.97 14.02 70.48
N ARG A 417 1.42 13.00 69.72
CA ARG A 417 1.39 11.60 70.19
C ARG A 417 2.63 10.83 69.74
N GLN A 418 3.12 10.01 70.68
CA GLN A 418 4.42 9.32 70.73
C GLN A 418 4.52 8.08 69.85
N ARG A 419 5.77 7.76 69.52
CA ARG A 419 6.30 6.49 69.01
C ARG A 419 6.02 5.32 69.96
N ILE A 420 5.97 4.12 69.38
CA ILE A 420 6.81 2.99 69.83
C ILE A 420 7.75 2.68 68.67
#